data_AF-A0A821JEC4-F1
#
_entry.id   AF-A0A821JEC4-F1
#
_cell.length_a   1.000
_cell.length_b   1.000
_cell.length_c   1.000
_cell.angle_alpha   90.00
_cell.angle_beta   90.00
_cell.angle_gamma   90.00
#
_symmetry.space_group_name_H-M   'P 1'
#
loop_
_entity.id
_entity.type
_entity.pdbx_description
1 polymer ?
#
loop_
_entity_poly.entity_id
_entity_poly.type
_entity_poly.pdbx_seq_one_letter_code
_entity_poly.pdbx_strand_id
1 'polypeptide(L)' 'MIGSRAPSTEIQSYVSDLEQAPTGLLSRGTFLVKSKLTDDDKHVYAEWEWNLVIAKDW' A
#
# COMPACT_ATOMS: atom_id res chain seq x y z
N MET A 1 0.23 -10.57 0.29
CA MET A 1 -0.83 -11.29 -0.46
C MET A 1 -2.11 -11.21 0.34
N ILE A 2 -3.20 -10.65 -0.20
CA ILE A 2 -4.49 -10.52 0.53
C ILE A 2 -5.21 -11.88 0.62
N GLY A 3 -5.00 -12.74 -0.40
CA GLY A 3 -5.63 -14.05 -0.52
C GLY A 3 -7.05 -13.99 -1.08
N SER A 4 -7.63 -15.16 -1.38
CA SER A 4 -9.00 -15.28 -1.87
C SER A 4 -10.01 -14.98 -0.74
N ARG A 5 -11.00 -14.14 -1.02
CA ARG A 5 -12.10 -13.84 -0.10
C ARG A 5 -13.44 -14.07 -0.78
N ALA A 6 -14.38 -14.66 -0.03
CA ALA A 6 -15.74 -14.83 -0.50
C ALA A 6 -16.51 -13.50 -0.44
N PRO A 7 -17.58 -13.34 -1.23
CA PRO A 7 -18.49 -12.19 -1.12
C PRO A 7 -19.04 -12.06 0.31
N SER A 8 -19.13 -10.82 0.80
CA SER A 8 -19.68 -10.50 2.12
C SER A 8 -20.46 -9.20 2.05
N THR A 9 -21.51 -9.08 2.86
CA THR A 9 -22.23 -7.81 3.07
C THR A 9 -21.49 -6.88 4.04
N GLU A 10 -20.57 -7.43 4.82
CA GLU A 10 -19.70 -6.67 5.73
C GLU A 10 -18.40 -6.25 5.04
N ILE A 11 -17.85 -5.11 5.45
CA ILE A 11 -16.59 -4.58 4.90
C ILE A 11 -15.43 -5.49 5.31
N GLN A 12 -14.65 -5.90 4.31
CA GLN A 12 -13.46 -6.71 4.52
C GLN A 12 -12.22 -5.83 4.66
N SER A 13 -11.43 -6.05 5.72
CA SER A 13 -10.17 -5.36 5.97
C SER A 13 -8.96 -6.29 5.83
N TYR A 14 -7.83 -5.70 5.44
CA TYR A 14 -6.53 -6.33 5.39
C TYR A 14 -5.49 -5.38 5.97
N VAL A 15 -4.58 -5.91 6.79
CA VAL A 15 -3.44 -5.20 7.35
C VAL A 15 -2.20 -5.92 6.86
N SER A 16 -1.29 -5.20 6.22
CA SER A 16 0.00 -5.75 5.82
C SER A 16 0.90 -6.00 7.03
N ASP A 17 1.97 -6.75 6.83
CA ASP A 17 3.00 -6.90 7.86
C ASP A 17 3.62 -5.54 8.23
N LEU A 18 4.19 -5.47 9.42
CA LEU A 18 4.86 -4.27 9.91
C LEU A 18 6.14 -4.03 9.11
N GLU A 19 6.28 -2.83 8.56
CA GLU A 19 7.49 -2.37 7.88
C GLU A 19 8.12 -1.18 8.61
N GLN A 20 9.44 -1.04 8.50
CA GLN A 20 10.17 0.09 9.07
C GLN A 20 10.49 1.12 7.98
N ALA A 21 10.13 2.38 8.22
CA ALA A 21 10.47 3.47 7.31
C ALA A 21 11.99 3.64 7.17
N PRO A 22 12.52 3.95 5.98
CA PRO A 22 13.95 4.12 5.78
C PRO A 22 14.45 5.36 6.52
N THR A 23 15.72 5.32 6.95
CA THR A 23 16.36 6.41 7.70
C THR A 23 17.61 6.90 6.97
N GLY A 24 18.19 7.99 7.48
CA GLY A 24 19.38 8.62 6.90
C GLY A 24 19.05 9.74 5.91
N LEU A 25 20.05 10.59 5.65
CA LEU A 25 19.88 11.81 4.86
C LEU A 25 19.42 11.52 3.42
N LEU A 26 19.96 10.45 2.81
CA LEU A 26 19.69 10.08 1.41
C LEU A 26 18.30 9.50 1.20
N SER A 27 17.68 8.94 2.24
CA SER A 27 16.37 8.30 2.17
C SER A 27 15.22 9.26 2.43
N ARG A 28 15.51 10.52 2.79
CA ARG A 28 14.50 11.56 3.02
C ARG A 28 14.06 12.15 1.68
N GLY A 29 12.78 12.46 1.57
CA GLY A 29 12.20 13.00 0.34
C GLY A 29 10.74 12.66 0.18
N THR A 30 10.19 13.01 -0.99
CA THR A 30 8.82 12.65 -1.40
C THR A 30 8.87 11.46 -2.34
N PHE A 31 8.10 10.43 -2.02
CA PHE A 31 7.97 9.22 -2.81
C PHE A 31 6.55 9.15 -3.37
N LEU A 32 6.44 9.05 -4.69
CA LEU A 32 5.17 8.74 -5.35
C LEU A 32 4.92 7.24 -5.25
N VAL A 33 3.95 6.85 -4.43
CA VAL A 33 3.54 5.46 -4.27
C VAL A 33 2.39 5.18 -5.23
N LYS A 34 2.54 4.12 -6.04
CA LYS A 34 1.52 3.61 -6.93
C LYS A 34 0.98 2.31 -6.36
N SER A 35 -0.32 2.28 -6.09
CA SER A 35 -0.98 1.14 -5.47
C SER A 35 -2.00 0.55 -6.44
N LYS A 36 -2.07 -0.78 -6.47
CA LYS A 36 -2.92 -1.54 -7.38
C LYS A 36 -3.51 -2.75 -6.69
N LEU A 37 -4.82 -2.89 -6.77
CA LEU A 37 -5.55 -4.07 -6.31
C LEU A 37 -5.92 -4.93 -7.52
N THR A 38 -5.40 -6.17 -7.54
CA THR A 38 -5.55 -7.13 -8.64
C THR A 38 -5.65 -8.56 -8.12
N ASP A 39 -6.12 -9.47 -8.96
CA ASP A 39 -6.15 -10.92 -8.70
C ASP A 39 -5.30 -11.72 -9.70
N ASP A 40 -5.31 -13.05 -9.55
CA ASP A 40 -4.60 -14.00 -10.41
C ASP A 40 -5.14 -14.03 -11.86
N ASP A 41 -6.39 -13.59 -12.08
CA ASP A 41 -7.01 -13.41 -13.40
C ASP A 41 -6.62 -12.08 -14.07
N LYS A 42 -5.80 -11.27 -13.40
CA LYS A 42 -5.31 -9.95 -13.84
C LYS A 42 -6.41 -8.89 -13.94
N HIS A 43 -7.54 -9.07 -13.26
CA HIS A 43 -8.53 -8.01 -13.13
C HIS A 43 -8.00 -6.89 -12.23
N VAL A 44 -8.08 -5.64 -12.72
CA VAL A 44 -7.73 -4.46 -11.93
C VAL A 44 -8.99 -3.90 -11.29
N TYR A 45 -9.10 -4.02 -9.98
CA TYR A 45 -10.25 -3.54 -9.22
C TYR A 45 -10.11 -2.05 -8.86
N ALA A 46 -8.89 -1.63 -8.54
CA ALA A 46 -8.57 -0.25 -8.21
C ALA A 46 -7.08 0.02 -8.45
N GLU A 47 -6.78 1.23 -8.90
CA GLU A 47 -5.42 1.74 -9.06
C GLU A 47 -5.40 3.21 -8.63
N TRP A 48 -4.46 3.58 -7.78
CA TRP A 48 -4.37 4.93 -7.23
C TRP A 48 -2.93 5.31 -6.91
N GLU A 49 -2.70 6.61 -6.79
CA GLU A 49 -1.40 7.18 -6.45
C GLU A 49 -1.51 8.07 -5.22
N TRP A 50 -0.45 8.09 -4.40
CA TRP A 50 -0.35 8.93 -3.22
C TRP A 50 1.12 9.29 -2.93
N ASN A 51 1.34 10.38 -2.19
CA ASN A 51 2.68 10.82 -1.83
C ASN A 51 3.01 10.44 -0.39
N LEU A 52 4.17 9.82 -0.20
CA LEU A 52 4.76 9.55 1.11
C LEU A 52 5.97 10.47 1.31
N VAL A 53 6.00 11.22 2.41
CA VAL A 53 7.11 12.11 2.74
C VAL A 53 7.89 11.53 3.92
N ILE A 54 9.17 11.25 3.69
CA ILE A 54 10.12 10.84 4.74
C ILE A 54 10.90 12.06 5.20
N ALA A 55 10.61 12.52 6.41
CA ALA A 55 11.23 13.69 7.04
C ALA A 55 12.11 13.28 8.23
N LYS A 56 12.86 14.25 8.77
CA LYS A 56 13.68 14.03 9.99
C LYS A 56 12.80 13.88 11.23
N ASP A 57 11.79 14.72 11.30
CA ASP A 57 10.84 14.87 12.39
C ASP A 57 9.43 14.91 11.75
N TRP A 58 8.39 14.74 12.57
CA TRP A 58 6.99 14.76 12.13
C TRP A 58 6.56 16.12 11.57
#